data_AF-A0A934H7T4-F1
#
_entry.id   AF-A0A934H7T4-F1
#
_cell.length_a   1.000
_cell.length_b   1.000
_cell.length_c   1.000
_cell.angle_alpha   90.00
_cell.angle_beta   90.00
_cell.angle_gamma   90.00
#
_symmetry.space_group_name_H-M   'P 1'
#
loop_
_entity.id
_entity.type
_entity.pdbx_description
1 polymer ?
#
loop_
_entity_poly.entity_id
_entity_poly.type
_entity_poly.pdbx_seq_one_letter_code
_entity_poly.pdbx_strand_id
1 'polypeptide(L)'
;GQIRILNRIFSPLIALVHPIPKVVFLPVILVVMGIDETSKVFLIALILFFQILVVVRDEAAGLRPELIQSVRSLGAGRRALFRYVYLPASVPAVLTALRVSVGTAIAVLFIAETFATRTGLGYYIVTLTWGRQHFEEMYAGIMAMSLLGLALFVAVDVLERILGRWQHVGE
;
A
#
# COMPACT_ATOMS: atom_id res chain seq x y z
N GLY A 1 -8.03 15.14 -3.64
CA GLY A 1 -8.32 16.14 -2.60
C GLY A 1 -8.90 17.44 -3.15
N GLN A 2 -8.24 18.08 -4.11
CA GLN A 2 -8.47 19.49 -4.48
C GLN A 2 -9.72 19.81 -5.33
N ILE A 3 -10.24 18.86 -6.11
CA ILE A 3 -11.48 19.09 -6.88
C ILE A 3 -12.66 19.00 -5.90
N ARG A 4 -13.25 20.15 -5.54
CA ARG A 4 -14.32 20.25 -4.51
C ARG A 4 -15.49 19.29 -4.75
N ILE A 5 -15.87 19.05 -6.00
CA ILE A 5 -16.96 18.12 -6.37
C ILE A 5 -16.55 16.67 -6.10
N LEU A 6 -15.37 16.27 -6.57
CA LEU A 6 -14.85 14.92 -6.36
C LEU A 6 -14.58 14.67 -4.87
N ASN A 7 -14.07 15.66 -4.14
CA ASN A 7 -13.86 15.53 -2.70
C ASN A 7 -15.19 15.39 -1.95
N ARG A 8 -16.24 16.12 -2.33
CA ARG A 8 -17.53 16.04 -1.64
C ARG A 8 -18.26 14.70 -1.85
N ILE A 9 -18.06 14.07 -3.01
CA ILE A 9 -18.64 12.76 -3.34
C ILE A 9 -17.80 11.63 -2.74
N PHE A 10 -16.48 11.68 -2.92
CA PHE A 10 -15.60 10.59 -2.50
C PHE A 10 -15.22 10.66 -1.01
N SER A 11 -15.28 11.80 -0.33
CA SER A 11 -14.95 11.88 1.10
C SER A 11 -15.84 11.04 2.01
N PRO A 12 -17.18 11.09 1.91
CA PRO A 12 -18.05 10.21 2.71
C PRO A 12 -17.91 8.75 2.30
N LEU A 13 -17.71 8.48 1.00
CA LEU A 13 -17.52 7.11 0.50
C LEU A 13 -16.21 6.49 1.01
N ILE A 14 -15.12 7.26 0.98
CA ILE A 14 -13.82 6.85 1.53
C ILE A 14 -13.95 6.69 3.05
N ALA A 15 -14.63 7.58 3.76
CA ALA A 15 -14.86 7.44 5.21
C ALA A 15 -15.72 6.22 5.59
N LEU A 16 -16.64 5.79 4.71
CA LEU A 16 -17.46 4.57 4.88
C LEU A 16 -16.72 3.29 4.51
N VAL A 17 -15.83 3.35 3.52
CA VAL A 17 -15.04 2.20 3.04
C VAL A 17 -13.77 1.99 3.87
N HIS A 18 -13.25 3.06 4.50
CA HIS A 18 -12.01 2.98 5.29
C HIS A 18 -12.07 1.99 6.46
N PRO A 19 -13.18 1.88 7.23
CA PRO A 19 -13.31 0.94 8.33
C PRO A 19 -13.43 -0.52 7.85
N ILE A 20 -13.83 -0.74 6.60
CA ILE A 20 -14.04 -2.09 6.08
C ILE A 20 -12.66 -2.73 5.87
N PRO A 21 -12.36 -3.83 6.58
CA PRO A 21 -11.13 -4.56 6.35
C PRO A 21 -11.22 -5.18 4.96
N LYS A 22 -10.45 -4.65 4.02
CA LYS A 22 -10.44 -5.08 2.61
C LYS A 22 -10.05 -6.56 2.46
N VAL A 23 -9.34 -7.11 3.45
CA VAL A 23 -9.01 -8.54 3.54
C VAL A 23 -10.26 -9.43 3.60
N VAL A 24 -11.42 -8.90 4.05
CA VAL A 24 -12.69 -9.65 4.09
C VAL A 24 -13.18 -10.03 2.69
N PHE A 25 -12.73 -9.34 1.63
CA PHE A 25 -13.05 -9.71 0.25
C PHE A 25 -12.32 -10.96 -0.25
N LEU A 26 -11.38 -11.51 0.53
CA LEU A 26 -10.61 -12.70 0.15
C LEU A 26 -11.50 -13.85 -0.37
N PRO A 27 -12.57 -14.32 0.32
CA PRO A 27 -13.37 -15.44 -0.18
C PRO A 27 -14.07 -15.11 -1.51
N VAL A 28 -14.54 -13.87 -1.69
CA VAL A 28 -15.18 -13.43 -2.93
C VAL A 28 -14.18 -13.46 -4.08
N ILE A 29 -12.96 -12.98 -3.86
CA ILE A 29 -11.89 -13.00 -4.86
C ILE A 29 -11.54 -14.44 -5.23
N LEU A 30 -11.47 -15.36 -4.26
CA LEU A 30 -11.20 -16.78 -4.53
C LEU A 30 -12.32 -17.46 -5.32
N VAL A 31 -13.58 -17.11 -5.08
CA VAL A 31 -14.70 -17.65 -5.85
C VAL A 31 -14.68 -17.17 -7.30
N VAL A 32 -14.31 -15.90 -7.53
CA VAL A 32 -14.34 -15.29 -8.86
C VAL A 32 -13.09 -15.63 -9.68
N MET A 33 -11.91 -15.57 -9.07
CA MET A 33 -10.62 -15.73 -9.75
C MET A 33 -10.01 -17.13 -9.58
N GLY A 34 -10.53 -17.93 -8.64
CA GLY A 34 -10.00 -19.24 -8.31
C GLY A 34 -8.92 -19.20 -7.22
N ILE A 35 -8.44 -20.39 -6.85
CA ILE A 35 -7.37 -20.61 -5.87
C ILE A 35 -6.05 -20.66 -6.65
N ASP A 36 -5.45 -19.49 -6.86
CA ASP A 36 -4.21 -19.34 -7.63
C ASP A 36 -3.35 -18.16 -7.09
N GLU A 37 -2.10 -18.08 -7.54
CA GLU A 37 -1.20 -16.96 -7.25
C GLU A 37 -1.80 -15.61 -7.68
N THR A 38 -2.51 -15.58 -8.81
CA THR A 38 -3.16 -14.37 -9.33
C THR A 38 -4.16 -13.75 -8.34
N SER A 39 -4.95 -14.57 -7.65
CA SER A 39 -5.92 -14.12 -6.64
C SER A 39 -5.24 -13.48 -5.43
N LYS A 40 -4.10 -14.04 -4.98
CA LYS A 40 -3.30 -13.51 -3.87
C LYS A 40 -2.70 -12.15 -4.22
N VAL A 41 -2.07 -12.06 -5.40
CA VAL A 41 -1.47 -10.82 -5.91
C VAL A 41 -2.54 -9.75 -6.09
N PHE A 42 -3.70 -10.10 -6.65
CA PHE A 42 -4.80 -9.16 -6.83
C PHE A 42 -5.32 -8.61 -5.51
N LEU A 43 -5.52 -9.46 -4.49
CA LEU A 43 -5.93 -9.01 -3.16
C LEU A 43 -4.93 -8.03 -2.55
N ILE A 44 -3.64 -8.38 -2.57
CA ILE A 44 -2.58 -7.51 -2.03
C ILE A 44 -2.58 -6.18 -2.79
N ALA A 45 -2.58 -6.22 -4.13
CA ALA A 45 -2.60 -5.03 -4.97
C ALA A 45 -3.82 -4.14 -4.69
N LEU A 46 -5.01 -4.71 -4.51
CA LEU A 46 -6.22 -3.98 -4.16
C LEU A 46 -6.06 -3.26 -2.82
N ILE A 47 -5.55 -3.94 -1.81
CA ILE A 47 -5.36 -3.38 -0.46
C ILE A 47 -4.34 -2.23 -0.50
N LEU A 48 -3.19 -2.46 -1.13
CA LEU A 48 -2.12 -1.46 -1.21
C LEU A 48 -2.52 -0.26 -2.07
N PHE A 49 -3.26 -0.49 -3.17
CA PHE A 49 -3.76 0.58 -4.02
C PHE A 49 -4.61 1.57 -3.23
N PHE A 50 -5.57 1.08 -2.44
CA PHE A 50 -6.40 1.96 -1.61
C PHE A 50 -5.60 2.63 -0.49
N GLN A 51 -4.66 1.92 0.13
CA GLN A 51 -3.80 2.48 1.18
C GLN A 51 -2.99 3.67 0.64
N ILE A 52 -2.31 3.49 -0.49
CA ILE A 52 -1.50 4.53 -1.12
C ILE A 52 -2.39 5.67 -1.62
N LEU A 53 -3.53 5.36 -2.25
CA LEU A 53 -4.45 6.37 -2.77
C LEU A 53 -4.97 7.31 -1.68
N VAL A 54 -5.30 6.76 -0.50
CA VAL A 54 -5.77 7.56 0.64
C VAL A 54 -4.65 8.48 1.14
N VAL A 55 -3.44 7.95 1.39
CA VAL A 55 -2.30 8.74 1.86
C VAL A 55 -1.98 9.87 0.88
N VAL A 56 -1.89 9.57 -0.42
CA VAL A 56 -1.60 10.56 -1.45
C VAL A 56 -2.71 11.61 -1.56
N ARG A 57 -3.98 11.20 -1.42
CA ARG A 57 -5.12 12.12 -1.45
C ARG A 57 -5.04 13.11 -0.29
N ASP A 58 -4.71 12.63 0.90
CA ASP A 58 -4.68 13.40 2.14
C ASP A 58 -3.49 14.37 2.12
N GLU A 59 -2.32 13.92 1.67
CA GLU A 59 -1.14 14.77 1.42
C GLU A 59 -1.43 15.85 0.37
N ALA A 60 -2.08 15.50 -0.74
CA ALA A 60 -2.48 16.48 -1.75
C ALA A 60 -3.57 17.46 -1.25
N ALA A 61 -4.35 17.08 -0.23
CA ALA A 61 -5.33 17.95 0.41
C ALA A 61 -4.70 18.88 1.47
N GLY A 62 -3.61 18.44 2.11
CA GLY A 62 -2.84 19.19 3.11
C GLY A 62 -1.91 20.26 2.55
N LEU A 63 -1.72 20.31 1.22
CA LEU A 63 -0.88 21.32 0.58
C LEU A 63 -1.35 22.75 0.90
N ARG A 64 -0.41 23.55 1.41
CA ARG A 64 -0.63 24.96 1.80
C ARG A 64 -1.25 25.76 0.64
N PRO A 65 -2.40 26.41 0.83
CA PRO A 65 -3.04 27.22 -0.19
C PRO A 65 -2.12 28.30 -0.78
N GLU A 66 -1.24 28.86 0.05
CA GLU A 66 -0.25 29.86 -0.35
C GLU A 66 0.65 29.38 -1.50
N LEU A 67 1.14 28.13 -1.45
CA LEU A 67 2.02 27.57 -2.48
C LEU A 67 1.31 27.48 -3.84
N ILE A 68 0.02 27.14 -3.81
CA ILE A 68 -0.84 27.04 -4.99
C ILE A 68 -1.15 28.44 -5.54
N GLN A 69 -1.37 29.42 -4.66
CA GLN A 69 -1.63 30.81 -5.04
C GLN A 69 -0.39 31.46 -5.65
N SER A 70 0.80 31.27 -5.10
CA SER A 70 2.06 31.80 -5.65
C SER A 70 2.31 31.30 -7.08
N VAL A 71 2.14 30.00 -7.32
CA VAL A 71 2.33 29.42 -8.66
C VAL A 71 1.23 29.88 -9.63
N ARG A 72 0.00 30.09 -9.15
CA ARG A 72 -1.08 30.71 -9.96
C ARG A 72 -0.79 32.15 -10.36
N SER A 73 -0.23 32.95 -9.45
CA SER A 73 0.13 34.35 -9.72
C SER A 73 1.21 34.48 -10.80
N LEU A 74 2.02 33.43 -11.01
CA LEU A 74 2.98 33.33 -12.11
C LEU A 74 2.35 32.91 -13.46
N GLY A 75 1.01 32.85 -13.55
CA GLY A 75 0.29 32.51 -14.79
C GLY A 75 0.12 31.00 -15.05
N ALA A 76 0.40 30.15 -14.06
CA ALA A 76 0.28 28.70 -14.22
C ALA A 76 -1.18 28.27 -14.41
N GLY A 77 -1.49 27.68 -15.58
CA GLY A 77 -2.77 27.03 -15.84
C GLY A 77 -2.95 25.71 -15.07
N ARG A 78 -4.16 25.12 -15.12
CA ARG A 78 -4.51 23.88 -14.38
C ARG A 78 -3.55 22.71 -14.66
N ARG A 79 -3.10 22.54 -15.91
CA ARG A 79 -2.13 21.48 -16.30
C ARG A 79 -0.74 21.73 -15.75
N ALA A 80 -0.28 22.99 -15.72
CA ALA A 80 1.00 23.36 -15.14
C ALA A 80 0.99 23.10 -13.63
N LEU A 81 -0.09 23.45 -12.95
CA LEU A 81 -0.23 23.21 -11.51
C LEU A 81 -0.23 21.71 -11.14
N PHE A 82 -0.85 20.86 -11.97
CA PHE A 82 -0.74 19.40 -11.84
C PHE A 82 0.69 18.90 -11.95
N ARG A 83 1.41 19.30 -13.00
CA ARG A 83 2.74 18.78 -13.28
C ARG A 83 3.84 19.33 -12.36
N TYR A 84 3.74 20.58 -11.93
CA TYR A 84 4.80 21.27 -11.19
C TYR A 84 4.54 21.44 -9.69
N VAL A 85 3.30 21.24 -9.22
CA VAL A 85 2.98 21.35 -7.79
C VAL A 85 2.50 20.01 -7.25
N TYR A 86 1.40 19.47 -7.80
CA TYR A 86 0.80 18.26 -7.24
C TYR A 86 1.67 17.02 -7.46
N LEU A 87 2.15 16.78 -8.68
CA LEU A 87 2.96 15.61 -9.00
C LEU A 87 4.25 15.53 -8.16
N PRO A 88 5.12 16.57 -8.10
CA PRO A 88 6.33 16.52 -7.29
C PRO A 88 6.04 16.47 -5.78
N ALA A 89 4.96 17.09 -5.30
CA ALA A 89 4.59 17.01 -3.89
C ALA A 89 4.00 15.64 -3.49
N SER A 90 3.36 14.93 -4.42
CA SER A 90 2.77 13.61 -4.16
C SER A 90 3.77 12.45 -4.26
N VAL A 91 4.88 12.59 -5.00
CA VAL A 91 5.92 11.55 -5.10
C VAL A 91 6.43 11.09 -3.72
N PRO A 92 6.84 11.98 -2.79
CA PRO A 92 7.25 11.54 -1.46
C PRO A 92 6.16 10.85 -0.67
N ALA A 93 4.94 11.37 -0.74
CA ALA A 93 3.78 10.74 -0.11
C ALA A 93 3.59 9.30 -0.58
N VAL A 94 3.75 9.05 -1.89
CA VAL A 94 3.69 7.69 -2.46
C VAL A 94 4.80 6.81 -1.92
N LEU A 95 6.04 7.30 -1.86
CA LEU A 95 7.18 6.52 -1.39
C LEU A 95 7.04 6.15 0.09
N THR A 96 6.69 7.11 0.95
CA THR A 96 6.42 6.86 2.37
C THR A 96 5.25 5.88 2.55
N ALA A 97 4.17 6.05 1.78
CA ALA A 97 3.04 5.14 1.82
C ALA A 97 3.44 3.72 1.40
N LEU A 98 4.29 3.58 0.37
CA LEU A 98 4.79 2.30 -0.11
C LEU A 98 5.61 1.59 0.97
N ARG A 99 6.49 2.31 1.67
CA ARG A 99 7.30 1.76 2.77
C ARG A 99 6.42 1.23 3.91
N VAL A 100 5.44 2.00 4.36
CA VAL A 100 4.49 1.57 5.40
C VAL A 100 3.65 0.38 4.91
N SER A 101 3.33 0.35 3.62
CA SER A 101 2.52 -0.69 2.99
C SER A 101 3.23 -2.04 2.88
N VAL A 102 4.56 -2.12 3.04
CA VAL A 102 5.28 -3.41 3.01
C VAL A 102 4.82 -4.32 4.14
N GLY A 103 4.70 -3.79 5.37
CA GLY A 103 4.27 -4.57 6.53
C GLY A 103 2.84 -5.11 6.35
N THR A 104 1.93 -4.28 5.83
CA THR A 104 0.56 -4.70 5.54
C THR A 104 0.50 -5.72 4.41
N ALA A 105 1.34 -5.59 3.38
CA ALA A 105 1.43 -6.55 2.28
C ALA A 105 1.82 -7.95 2.77
N ILE A 106 2.81 -8.05 3.65
CA ILE A 106 3.28 -9.33 4.21
C ILE A 106 2.21 -9.96 5.10
N ALA A 107 1.54 -9.16 5.93
CA ALA A 107 0.43 -9.64 6.77
C ALA A 107 -0.73 -10.17 5.92
N VAL A 108 -1.09 -9.46 4.85
CA VAL A 108 -2.12 -9.91 3.90
C VAL A 108 -1.66 -11.16 3.15
N LEU A 109 -0.39 -11.24 2.73
CA LEU A 109 0.17 -12.42 2.09
C LEU A 109 0.06 -13.64 3.00
N PHE A 110 0.42 -13.51 4.28
CA PHE A 110 0.28 -14.57 5.28
C PHE A 110 -1.17 -15.07 5.38
N ILE A 111 -2.13 -14.15 5.49
CA ILE A 111 -3.56 -14.48 5.54
C ILE A 111 -3.98 -15.17 4.25
N ALA A 112 -3.65 -14.59 3.10
CA ALA A 112 -4.00 -15.15 1.80
C ALA A 112 -3.43 -16.56 1.63
N GLU A 113 -2.15 -16.78 1.96
CA GLU A 113 -1.52 -18.10 1.87
C GLU A 113 -2.10 -19.11 2.87
N THR A 114 -2.64 -18.66 4.00
CA THR A 114 -3.24 -19.54 4.99
C THR A 114 -4.59 -20.11 4.51
N PHE A 115 -5.37 -19.31 3.78
CA PHE A 115 -6.74 -19.68 3.37
C PHE A 115 -6.87 -20.10 1.89
N ALA A 116 -5.99 -19.60 1.02
CA ALA A 116 -6.17 -19.62 -0.42
C ALA A 116 -5.19 -20.53 -1.18
N THR A 117 -4.47 -21.43 -0.51
CA THR A 117 -3.47 -22.27 -1.20
C THR A 117 -3.12 -23.50 -0.38
N ARG A 118 -2.50 -24.47 -1.04
CA ARG A 118 -1.85 -25.64 -0.43
C ARG A 118 -0.32 -25.52 -0.47
N THR A 119 0.20 -24.37 -0.86
CA THR A 119 1.63 -24.07 -1.02
C THR A 119 1.91 -22.62 -0.64
N GLY A 120 2.96 -22.37 0.15
CA GLY A 120 3.32 -21.04 0.62
C GLY A 120 3.78 -21.07 2.08
N LEU A 121 4.42 -20.00 2.54
CA LEU A 121 4.92 -19.90 3.90
C LEU A 121 3.76 -19.84 4.91
N GLY A 122 2.68 -19.11 4.58
CA GLY A 122 1.48 -19.07 5.43
C GLY A 122 0.85 -20.45 5.62
N TYR A 123 0.68 -21.21 4.53
CA TYR A 123 0.19 -22.59 4.58
C TYR A 123 1.13 -23.52 5.36
N TYR A 124 2.45 -23.38 5.17
CA TYR A 124 3.45 -24.16 5.90
C TYR A 124 3.37 -23.92 7.41
N ILE A 125 3.33 -22.66 7.84
CA ILE A 125 3.29 -22.28 9.25
C ILE A 125 2.00 -22.82 9.90
N VAL A 126 0.85 -22.60 9.28
CA VAL A 126 -0.46 -22.88 9.91
C VAL A 126 -0.90 -24.33 9.73
N THR A 127 -0.86 -24.87 8.51
CA THR A 127 -1.48 -26.17 8.23
C THR A 127 -0.52 -27.34 8.41
N LEU A 128 0.70 -27.23 7.87
CA LEU A 128 1.67 -28.34 7.94
C LEU A 128 2.27 -28.51 9.32
N THR A 129 2.40 -27.40 10.05
CA THR A 129 3.31 -27.33 11.19
C THR A 129 2.58 -27.03 12.49
N TRP A 130 1.90 -25.87 12.60
CA TRP A 130 1.04 -25.58 13.76
C TRP A 130 -0.04 -26.66 13.92
N GLY A 131 -0.76 -26.99 12.85
CA GLY A 131 -1.83 -28.00 12.88
C GLY A 131 -1.37 -29.39 13.34
N ARG A 132 -0.07 -29.70 13.25
CA ARG A 132 0.54 -30.97 13.68
C ARG A 132 1.37 -30.86 14.96
N GLN A 133 1.36 -29.69 15.62
CA GLN A 133 2.16 -29.39 16.82
C GLN A 133 3.68 -29.52 16.65
N HIS A 134 4.20 -29.36 15.44
CA HIS A 134 5.66 -29.35 15.17
C HIS A 134 6.25 -27.95 15.40
N PHE A 135 6.30 -27.49 16.65
CA PHE A 135 6.64 -26.08 16.94
C PHE A 135 8.04 -25.65 16.46
N GLU A 136 9.03 -26.55 16.43
CA GLU A 136 10.38 -26.23 15.94
C GLU A 136 10.38 -25.77 14.48
N GLU A 137 9.72 -26.54 13.62
CA GLU A 137 9.52 -26.23 12.20
C GLU A 137 8.68 -24.95 12.02
N MET A 138 7.74 -24.68 12.94
CA MET A 138 6.86 -23.51 12.87
C MET A 138 7.69 -22.24 13.05
N TYR A 139 8.58 -22.24 14.04
CA TYR A 139 9.50 -21.14 14.27
C TYR A 139 10.46 -20.93 13.09
N ALA A 140 10.93 -22.01 12.45
CA ALA A 140 11.72 -21.90 11.22
C ALA A 140 10.93 -21.21 10.09
N GLY A 141 9.65 -21.58 9.91
CA GLY A 141 8.76 -20.93 8.94
C GLY A 141 8.51 -19.45 9.25
N ILE A 142 8.26 -19.11 10.52
CA ILE A 142 8.09 -17.73 10.98
C ILE A 142 9.37 -16.90 10.74
N MET A 143 10.54 -17.46 11.05
CA MET A 143 11.82 -16.82 10.75
C MET A 143 12.01 -16.58 9.26
N ALA A 144 11.71 -17.56 8.41
CA ALA A 144 11.80 -17.42 6.96
C ALA A 144 10.87 -16.30 6.42
N MET A 145 9.62 -16.25 6.91
CA MET A 145 8.67 -15.21 6.52
C MET A 145 9.08 -13.83 7.03
N SER A 146 9.66 -13.76 8.23
CA SER A 146 10.19 -12.52 8.80
C SER A 146 11.40 -12.00 8.00
N LEU A 147 12.27 -12.91 7.55
CA LEU A 147 13.41 -12.57 6.70
C LEU A 147 12.95 -12.07 5.34
N LEU A 148 11.94 -12.71 4.74
CA LEU A 148 11.32 -12.25 3.48
C LEU A 148 10.73 -10.85 3.65
N GLY A 149 10.05 -10.61 4.77
CA GLY A 149 9.51 -9.30 5.07
C GLY A 149 10.56 -8.21 5.24
N LEU A 150 11.63 -8.53 5.97
CA LEU A 150 12.79 -7.64 6.13
C LEU A 150 13.48 -7.35 4.79
N ALA A 151 13.66 -8.37 3.95
CA ALA A 151 14.26 -8.22 2.63
C ALA A 151 13.43 -7.28 1.74
N LEU A 152 12.10 -7.45 1.72
CA LEU A 152 11.20 -6.54 1.00
C LEU A 152 11.25 -5.13 1.56
N PHE A 153 11.26 -4.97 2.89
CA PHE A 153 11.35 -3.66 3.53
C PHE A 153 12.64 -2.94 3.14
N VAL A 154 13.79 -3.62 3.23
CA VAL A 154 15.09 -3.07 2.82
C VAL A 154 15.10 -2.72 1.34
N ALA A 155 14.54 -3.58 0.47
CA ALA A 155 14.46 -3.31 -0.96
C ALA A 155 13.65 -2.02 -1.25
N VAL A 156 12.52 -1.82 -0.58
CA VAL A 156 11.70 -0.62 -0.72
C VAL A 156 12.39 0.61 -0.11
N ASP A 157 13.06 0.48 1.04
CA ASP A 157 13.82 1.56 1.68
C ASP A 157 14.97 2.05 0.76
N VAL A 158 15.68 1.12 0.12
CA VAL A 158 16.73 1.45 -0.86
C VAL A 158 16.14 2.14 -2.09
N LEU A 159 15.00 1.65 -2.60
CA LEU A 159 14.32 2.25 -3.74
C LEU A 159 13.87 3.68 -3.43
N GLU A 160 13.31 3.91 -2.23
CA GLU A 160 12.94 5.23 -1.73
C GLU A 160 14.16 6.15 -1.65
N ARG A 161 15.29 5.69 -1.10
CA ARG A 161 16.52 6.52 -1.03
C ARG A 161 17.04 6.91 -2.41
N ILE A 162 16.93 6.04 -3.41
CA ILE A 162 17.39 6.33 -4.78
C ILE A 162 16.47 7.35 -5.45
N LEU A 163 15.16 7.17 -5.35
CA LEU A 163 14.16 8.05 -5.96
C LEU A 163 14.01 9.39 -5.21
N GLY A 164 14.18 9.36 -3.89
CA GLY A 164 14.04 10.49 -2.97
C GLY A 164 15.29 11.37 -2.85
N ARG A 165 16.40 11.07 -3.56
CA ARG A 165 17.64 11.88 -3.52
C ARG A 165 17.41 13.38 -3.75
N TRP A 166 16.40 13.73 -4.55
CA TRP A 166 16.06 15.11 -4.88
C TRP A 166 15.43 15.89 -3.72
N GLN A 167 15.01 15.21 -2.65
CA GLN A 167 14.38 15.84 -1.48
C GLN A 167 15.39 16.30 -0.43
N HIS A 168 16.58 15.70 -0.38
CA HIS A 168 17.62 16.05 0.61
C HIS A 168 18.53 17.19 0.15
N VAL A 169 18.23 17.84 -0.98
CA VAL A 169 19.02 18.99 -1.50
C VAL A 169 18.49 20.34 -0.98
N GLY A 170 17.42 20.33 -0.17
CA GLY A 170 16.74 21.54 0.31
C GLY A 170 16.72 21.76 1.82
N GLU A 171 17.47 20.98 2.62
CA GLU A 171 17.71 21.25 4.04
C GLU A 171 19.10 21.88 4.24
#